data_AF-A0A519C0G5-F1
#
_entry.id   AF-A0A519C0G5-F1
#
_cell.length_a   1.000
_cell.length_b   1.000
_cell.length_c   1.000
_cell.angle_alpha   90.00
_cell.angle_beta   90.00
_cell.angle_gamma   90.00
#
_symmetry.space_group_name_H-M   'P 1'
#
loop_
_entity.id
_entity.type
_entity.pdbx_description
1 polymer ?
#
loop_
_entity_poly.entity_id
_entity_poly.type
_entity_poly.pdbx_seq_one_letter_code
_entity_poly.pdbx_strand_id
1 'polypeptide(L)'
;MNNKNISRSLVVFTILALAIIIAPAATSFPTGVSGVKDSGCNCHGAIPSDTVTPMIEGLPEIYNYSETYTVTVSFTGGPTDSGNINQGGFNLWISYGTIATLDSTVQSFADNEVGHTEAGNDQTSWMVEWTAPANDKNIKFTLTTNSVNGNAGGGSGSSGDEWNRVSGSISAPVEVIESANPFTVLATLIVVSLVLLIITLTYIFYRTSPDAFDWEQFGPWLAGWVTSTDHKKVGTLYLVSGLFFLGIGGIMALMIRIQLAVPGNDFLTQDQYNQFFTMHGTTMIFLAAMPLINALEHQTWHYLD
;
A
#
# COMPACT_ATOMS: atom_id res chain seq x y z
N MET A 1 41.44 -27.43 -43.12
CA MET A 1 40.07 -27.11 -42.66
C MET A 1 40.06 -25.62 -42.33
N ASN A 2 39.35 -24.82 -43.14
CA ASN A 2 39.47 -23.35 -43.16
C ASN A 2 38.63 -22.75 -42.02
N ASN A 3 39.28 -22.28 -40.95
CA ASN A 3 38.62 -21.61 -39.83
C ASN A 3 38.34 -20.15 -40.21
N LYS A 4 37.12 -19.87 -40.69
CA LYS A 4 36.66 -18.50 -40.93
C LYS A 4 36.44 -17.82 -39.57
N ASN A 5 37.34 -16.91 -39.21
CA ASN A 5 37.16 -15.99 -38.09
C ASN A 5 35.98 -15.07 -38.39
N ILE A 6 34.79 -15.42 -37.89
CA ILE A 6 33.60 -14.58 -37.97
C ILE A 6 33.90 -13.30 -37.18
N SER A 7 33.84 -12.14 -37.83
CA SER A 7 34.15 -10.87 -37.18
C SER A 7 33.12 -10.58 -36.09
N ARG A 8 33.56 -10.10 -34.91
CA ARG A 8 32.68 -9.75 -33.78
C ARG A 8 31.58 -8.76 -34.21
N SER A 9 31.88 -7.91 -35.20
CA SER A 9 30.92 -7.00 -35.84
C SER A 9 29.79 -7.74 -36.57
N LEU A 10 30.11 -8.84 -37.29
CA LEU A 10 29.10 -9.65 -37.97
C LEU A 10 28.15 -10.34 -36.99
N VAL A 11 28.67 -10.80 -35.85
CA VAL A 11 27.85 -11.40 -34.77
C VAL A 11 26.93 -10.37 -34.14
N VAL A 12 27.43 -9.17 -33.84
CA VAL A 12 26.60 -8.09 -33.29
C VAL A 12 25.54 -7.66 -34.30
N PHE A 13 25.87 -7.54 -35.59
CA PHE A 13 24.90 -7.21 -36.64
C PHE A 13 23.84 -8.30 -36.83
N THR A 14 24.21 -9.59 -36.73
CA THR A 14 23.24 -10.68 -36.80
C THR A 14 22.36 -10.75 -35.57
N ILE A 15 22.88 -10.46 -34.37
CA ILE A 15 22.07 -10.38 -33.14
C ILE A 15 21.12 -9.19 -33.22
N LEU A 16 21.56 -8.02 -33.69
CA LEU A 16 20.70 -6.85 -33.87
C LEU A 16 19.62 -7.09 -34.94
N ALA A 17 19.98 -7.74 -36.05
CA ALA A 17 19.04 -8.11 -37.10
C ALA A 17 18.04 -9.18 -36.63
N LEU A 18 18.47 -10.18 -35.85
CA LEU A 18 17.56 -11.15 -35.21
C LEU A 18 16.64 -10.46 -34.21
N ALA A 19 17.14 -9.50 -33.43
CA ALA A 19 16.35 -8.75 -32.46
C ALA A 19 15.23 -7.91 -33.13
N ILE A 20 15.48 -7.41 -34.35
CA ILE A 20 14.47 -6.69 -35.15
C ILE A 20 13.42 -7.66 -35.73
N ILE A 21 13.79 -8.91 -36.03
CA ILE A 21 12.87 -9.93 -36.56
C ILE A 21 11.95 -10.50 -35.46
N ILE A 22 12.26 -10.29 -34.17
CA ILE A 22 11.44 -10.73 -33.03
C ILE A 22 10.38 -9.66 -32.64
N ALA A 23 10.19 -8.60 -33.43
CA ALA A 23 9.06 -7.71 -33.21
C ALA A 23 7.74 -8.52 -33.34
N PRO A 24 6.87 -8.53 -32.31
CA PRO A 24 5.61 -9.23 -32.39
C PRO A 24 4.80 -8.64 -33.55
N ALA A 25 4.48 -9.48 -34.53
CA ALA A 25 3.53 -9.11 -35.58
C ALA A 25 2.19 -8.85 -34.90
N ALA A 26 1.78 -7.59 -34.87
CA ALA A 26 0.55 -7.15 -34.25
C ALA A 26 -0.60 -7.42 -35.23
N THR A 27 -1.38 -8.46 -34.96
CA THR A 27 -2.55 -8.84 -35.75
C THR A 27 -3.82 -8.38 -35.06
N SER A 28 -4.62 -7.55 -35.74
CA SER A 28 -5.96 -7.20 -35.31
C SER A 28 -6.92 -8.37 -35.55
N PHE A 29 -7.90 -8.54 -34.65
CA PHE A 29 -8.94 -9.56 -34.76
C PHE A 29 -10.32 -8.90 -34.57
N PRO A 30 -11.37 -9.39 -35.25
CA PRO A 30 -12.73 -8.89 -35.07
C PRO A 30 -13.28 -9.17 -33.66
N THR A 31 -12.70 -10.15 -32.96
CA THR A 31 -13.07 -10.55 -31.60
C THR A 31 -12.15 -9.94 -30.53
N GLY A 32 -11.51 -8.79 -30.78
CA GLY A 32 -10.61 -8.17 -29.81
C GLY A 32 -9.34 -8.96 -29.50
N VAL A 33 -8.51 -8.40 -28.62
CA VAL A 33 -7.20 -8.94 -28.23
C VAL A 33 -6.95 -8.79 -26.73
N SER A 34 -6.23 -9.75 -26.13
CA SER A 34 -5.76 -9.71 -24.75
C SER A 34 -4.28 -9.32 -24.66
N GLY A 35 -3.85 -8.85 -23.50
CA GLY A 35 -2.45 -8.53 -23.20
C GLY A 35 -1.97 -7.19 -23.75
N VAL A 36 -2.88 -6.31 -24.17
CA VAL A 36 -2.54 -5.01 -24.78
C VAL A 36 -2.43 -3.86 -23.77
N LYS A 37 -2.52 -4.15 -22.46
CA LYS A 37 -2.44 -3.10 -21.42
C LYS A 37 -1.19 -2.21 -21.50
N ASP A 38 -0.05 -2.77 -21.87
CA ASP A 38 1.23 -2.05 -21.94
C ASP A 38 1.56 -1.60 -23.37
N SER A 39 1.32 -2.49 -24.36
CA SER A 39 1.64 -2.28 -25.76
C SER A 39 0.61 -1.44 -26.53
N GLY A 40 -0.62 -1.37 -26.02
CA GLY A 40 -1.75 -0.75 -26.69
C GLY A 40 -2.21 -1.49 -27.95
N CYS A 41 -3.11 -0.88 -28.71
CA CYS A 41 -3.64 -1.42 -29.97
C CYS A 41 -2.69 -1.13 -31.15
N ASN A 42 -1.43 -1.54 -31.02
CA ASN A 42 -0.38 -1.30 -32.03
C ASN A 42 -0.67 -1.90 -33.42
N CYS A 43 -1.63 -2.81 -33.54
CA CYS A 43 -2.17 -3.31 -34.81
C CYS A 43 -2.84 -2.21 -35.66
N HIS A 44 -3.28 -1.13 -35.02
CA HIS A 44 -4.01 0.01 -35.63
C HIS A 44 -3.14 1.27 -35.67
N GLY A 45 -1.84 1.18 -35.39
CA GLY A 45 -0.93 2.33 -35.44
C GLY A 45 0.24 2.17 -34.48
N ALA A 46 1.43 2.62 -34.87
CA ALA A 46 2.62 2.48 -34.03
C ALA A 46 2.59 3.37 -32.76
N ILE A 47 1.78 4.42 -32.77
CA ILE A 47 1.66 5.40 -31.68
C ILE A 47 0.18 5.69 -31.40
N PRO A 48 -0.16 6.03 -30.15
CA PRO A 48 -1.51 6.49 -29.83
C PRO A 48 -1.79 7.86 -30.46
N SER A 49 -3.05 8.12 -30.79
CA SER A 49 -3.53 9.37 -31.36
C SER A 49 -4.50 10.07 -30.41
N ASP A 50 -4.29 11.36 -30.18
CA ASP A 50 -5.17 12.20 -29.34
C ASP A 50 -6.54 12.48 -29.98
N THR A 51 -6.71 12.12 -31.26
CA THR A 51 -8.01 12.15 -31.96
C THR A 51 -9.02 11.17 -31.35
N VAL A 52 -8.54 10.08 -30.75
CA VAL A 52 -9.38 9.09 -30.05
C VAL A 52 -9.31 9.38 -28.56
N THR A 53 -10.44 9.72 -27.96
CA THR A 53 -10.54 10.03 -26.53
C THR A 53 -11.30 8.91 -25.81
N PRO A 54 -10.60 7.97 -25.15
CA PRO A 54 -11.22 6.93 -24.34
C PRO A 54 -11.76 7.49 -23.02
N MET A 55 -12.90 6.97 -22.58
CA MET A 55 -13.62 7.39 -21.39
C MET A 55 -14.07 6.17 -20.58
N ILE A 56 -13.95 6.29 -19.26
CA ILE A 56 -14.47 5.31 -18.31
C ILE A 56 -15.44 6.05 -17.39
N GLU A 57 -16.70 5.62 -17.38
CA GLU A 57 -17.78 6.20 -16.59
C GLU A 57 -18.38 5.13 -15.65
N GLY A 58 -19.04 5.58 -14.57
CA GLY A 58 -19.67 4.67 -13.59
C GLY A 58 -18.74 4.16 -12.49
N LEU A 59 -17.47 4.60 -12.47
CA LEU A 59 -16.56 4.32 -11.35
C LEU A 59 -16.83 5.25 -10.16
N PRO A 60 -16.93 4.73 -8.93
CA PRO A 60 -17.04 5.57 -7.74
C PRO A 60 -15.69 6.22 -7.39
N GLU A 61 -15.71 7.34 -6.65
CA GLU A 61 -14.47 7.91 -6.08
C GLU A 61 -13.83 6.97 -5.04
N ILE A 62 -14.67 6.23 -4.30
CA ILE A 62 -14.30 5.25 -3.28
C ILE A 62 -15.22 4.04 -3.43
N TYR A 63 -14.68 2.82 -3.46
CA TYR A 63 -15.47 1.59 -3.56
C TYR A 63 -15.78 1.00 -2.18
N ASN A 64 -16.91 0.29 -2.05
CA ASN A 64 -17.19 -0.61 -0.93
C ASN A 64 -16.68 -2.02 -1.25
N TYR A 65 -16.24 -2.75 -0.22
CA TYR A 65 -15.68 -4.10 -0.39
C TYR A 65 -16.69 -5.05 -1.01
N SER A 66 -16.24 -5.82 -2.00
CA SER A 66 -17.06 -6.83 -2.71
C SER A 66 -18.36 -6.27 -3.33
N GLU A 67 -18.50 -4.96 -3.46
CA GLU A 67 -19.61 -4.35 -4.18
C GLU A 67 -19.35 -4.41 -5.68
N THR A 68 -20.42 -4.55 -6.46
CA THR A 68 -20.36 -4.60 -7.93
C THR A 68 -20.86 -3.30 -8.50
N TYR A 69 -20.06 -2.70 -9.40
CA TYR A 69 -20.36 -1.45 -10.08
C TYR A 69 -20.51 -1.69 -11.57
N THR A 70 -21.52 -1.08 -12.17
CA THR A 70 -21.66 -1.03 -13.62
C THR A 70 -20.74 0.06 -14.17
N VAL A 71 -19.80 -0.33 -15.01
CA VAL A 71 -18.81 0.55 -15.63
C VAL A 71 -19.09 0.63 -17.12
N THR A 72 -19.24 1.85 -17.62
CA THR A 72 -19.38 2.11 -19.05
C THR A 72 -18.04 2.54 -19.60
N VAL A 73 -17.55 1.82 -20.61
CA VAL A 73 -16.33 2.17 -21.34
C VAL A 73 -16.71 2.63 -22.73
N SER A 74 -16.17 3.76 -23.15
CA SER A 74 -16.48 4.33 -24.46
C SER A 74 -15.30 5.09 -25.03
N PHE A 75 -15.40 5.49 -26.29
CA PHE A 75 -14.48 6.45 -26.88
C PHE A 75 -15.20 7.42 -27.80
N THR A 76 -14.57 8.57 -28.03
CA THR A 76 -15.04 9.56 -29.01
C THR A 76 -13.92 9.94 -29.97
N GLY A 77 -14.28 10.39 -31.17
CA GLY A 77 -13.34 10.82 -32.22
C GLY A 77 -12.68 9.68 -32.99
N GLY A 78 -11.56 10.00 -33.64
CA GLY A 78 -10.89 9.14 -34.62
C GLY A 78 -11.64 9.02 -35.95
N PRO A 79 -11.28 8.05 -36.81
CA PRO A 79 -11.81 7.91 -38.16
C PRO A 79 -13.15 7.14 -38.24
N THR A 80 -13.75 6.80 -37.10
CA THR A 80 -15.02 6.08 -37.05
C THR A 80 -16.21 6.94 -37.54
N ASP A 81 -17.13 6.32 -38.27
CA ASP A 81 -18.38 6.91 -38.74
C ASP A 81 -19.50 5.86 -38.65
N SER A 82 -20.73 6.32 -38.45
CA SER A 82 -21.97 5.54 -38.43
C SER A 82 -22.21 4.68 -39.68
N GLY A 83 -21.56 5.01 -40.80
CA GLY A 83 -21.61 4.24 -42.05
C GLY A 83 -20.57 3.13 -42.15
N ASN A 84 -19.65 3.01 -41.18
CA ASN A 84 -18.59 2.01 -41.22
C ASN A 84 -19.14 0.62 -40.87
N ILE A 85 -18.59 -0.41 -41.52
CA ILE A 85 -18.95 -1.81 -41.25
C ILE A 85 -18.54 -2.22 -39.83
N ASN A 86 -17.51 -1.57 -39.27
CA ASN A 86 -17.10 -1.69 -37.88
C ASN A 86 -16.72 -0.29 -37.39
N GLN A 87 -17.01 0.02 -36.13
CA GLN A 87 -16.76 1.35 -35.56
C GLN A 87 -15.53 1.39 -34.66
N GLY A 88 -15.25 0.32 -33.90
CA GLY A 88 -14.09 0.29 -33.03
C GLY A 88 -14.11 -0.85 -32.03
N GLY A 89 -13.09 -0.86 -31.17
CA GLY A 89 -12.92 -1.89 -30.16
C GLY A 89 -12.32 -1.34 -28.88
N PHE A 90 -12.31 -2.17 -27.86
CA PHE A 90 -11.67 -1.88 -26.59
C PHE A 90 -11.03 -3.11 -25.95
N ASN A 91 -10.06 -2.83 -25.09
CA ASN A 91 -9.53 -3.73 -24.09
C ASN A 91 -9.49 -2.98 -22.75
N LEU A 92 -10.17 -3.53 -21.75
CA LEU A 92 -10.16 -3.02 -20.39
C LEU A 92 -9.42 -4.01 -19.50
N TRP A 93 -8.38 -3.50 -18.82
CA TRP A 93 -7.60 -4.25 -17.85
C TRP A 93 -7.69 -3.59 -16.47
N ILE A 94 -7.81 -4.41 -15.43
CA ILE A 94 -7.78 -3.96 -14.03
C ILE A 94 -6.70 -4.67 -13.21
N SER A 95 -6.16 -3.97 -12.21
CA SER A 95 -5.15 -4.54 -11.33
C SER A 95 -5.73 -5.47 -10.26
N TYR A 96 -6.93 -5.19 -9.74
CA TYR A 96 -7.59 -5.94 -8.66
C TYR A 96 -9.11 -5.91 -8.83
N GLY A 97 -9.77 -6.97 -8.36
CA GLY A 97 -11.20 -7.20 -8.57
C GLY A 97 -11.45 -8.14 -9.73
N THR A 98 -12.73 -8.37 -10.03
CA THR A 98 -13.17 -9.24 -11.13
C THR A 98 -14.12 -8.50 -12.05
N ILE A 99 -14.04 -8.75 -13.35
CA ILE A 99 -14.92 -8.16 -14.37
C ILE A 99 -15.84 -9.24 -14.94
N ALA A 100 -17.13 -8.94 -14.98
CA ALA A 100 -18.15 -9.73 -15.65
C ALA A 100 -18.70 -8.99 -16.88
N THR A 101 -19.14 -9.77 -17.87
CA THR A 101 -19.75 -9.27 -19.11
C THR A 101 -21.27 -9.14 -18.92
N LEU A 102 -21.87 -8.00 -19.28
CA LEU A 102 -23.34 -7.84 -19.18
C LEU A 102 -24.09 -8.33 -20.42
N ASP A 103 -23.44 -8.27 -21.58
CA ASP A 103 -24.06 -8.56 -22.87
C ASP A 103 -23.12 -9.32 -23.81
N SER A 104 -23.65 -9.69 -24.98
CA SER A 104 -22.91 -10.41 -26.03
C SER A 104 -21.91 -9.56 -26.80
N THR A 105 -21.83 -8.25 -26.54
CA THR A 105 -20.90 -7.33 -27.21
C THR A 105 -19.52 -7.32 -26.54
N VAL A 106 -19.43 -7.87 -25.33
CA VAL A 106 -18.19 -7.98 -24.53
C VAL A 106 -17.85 -9.44 -24.28
N GLN A 107 -16.56 -9.76 -24.28
CA GLN A 107 -16.02 -11.05 -23.84
C GLN A 107 -14.95 -10.86 -22.77
N SER A 108 -14.81 -11.87 -21.92
CA SER A 108 -13.75 -11.97 -20.93
C SER A 108 -12.60 -12.82 -21.44
N PHE A 109 -11.38 -12.29 -21.34
CA PHE A 109 -10.14 -13.03 -21.60
C PHE A 109 -9.55 -13.58 -20.30
N ALA A 110 -9.72 -12.85 -19.20
CA ALA A 110 -9.34 -13.23 -17.86
C ALA A 110 -10.27 -12.54 -16.84
N ASP A 111 -10.19 -12.94 -15.57
CA ASP A 111 -10.98 -12.35 -14.50
C ASP A 111 -10.79 -10.82 -14.39
N ASN A 112 -9.63 -10.31 -14.81
CA ASN A 112 -9.27 -8.89 -14.75
C ASN A 112 -9.10 -8.24 -16.12
N GLU A 113 -9.53 -8.90 -17.20
CA GLU A 113 -9.35 -8.41 -18.56
C GLU A 113 -10.52 -8.79 -19.47
N VAL A 114 -11.12 -7.78 -20.08
CA VAL A 114 -12.23 -7.92 -21.02
C VAL A 114 -11.98 -7.11 -22.27
N GLY A 115 -12.64 -7.47 -23.37
CA GLY A 115 -12.66 -6.70 -24.59
C GLY A 115 -13.92 -6.95 -25.41
N HIS A 116 -13.97 -6.43 -26.62
CA HIS A 116 -15.15 -6.55 -27.47
C HIS A 116 -15.25 -7.91 -28.18
N THR A 117 -16.46 -8.35 -28.51
CA THR A 117 -16.73 -9.44 -29.45
C THR A 117 -16.84 -8.92 -30.89
N GLU A 118 -17.07 -9.82 -31.84
CA GLU A 118 -17.37 -9.46 -33.22
C GLU A 118 -18.61 -8.56 -33.32
N ALA A 119 -19.68 -8.89 -32.57
CA ALA A 119 -20.87 -8.04 -32.51
C ALA A 119 -20.61 -6.68 -31.82
N GLY A 120 -19.67 -6.65 -30.86
CA GLY A 120 -19.26 -5.43 -30.19
C GLY A 120 -18.31 -4.55 -31.00
N ASN A 121 -17.90 -4.94 -32.20
CA ASN A 121 -17.03 -4.13 -33.05
C ASN A 121 -17.78 -2.98 -33.76
N ASP A 122 -19.12 -3.04 -33.75
CA ASP A 122 -20.02 -2.12 -34.46
C ASP A 122 -20.53 -0.99 -33.56
N GLN A 123 -19.86 -0.74 -32.45
CA GLN A 123 -20.24 0.28 -31.46
C GLN A 123 -19.00 0.97 -30.88
N THR A 124 -19.25 2.07 -30.17
CA THR A 124 -18.21 2.90 -29.54
C THR A 124 -18.34 2.98 -28.01
N SER A 125 -19.30 2.23 -27.46
CA SER A 125 -19.62 2.19 -26.03
C SER A 125 -20.00 0.78 -25.62
N TRP A 126 -19.52 0.32 -24.48
CA TRP A 126 -19.76 -1.01 -23.92
C TRP A 126 -19.98 -0.91 -22.40
N MET A 127 -20.74 -1.85 -21.84
CA MET A 127 -20.98 -1.93 -20.41
C MET A 127 -20.38 -3.21 -19.84
N VAL A 128 -19.73 -3.07 -18.69
CA VAL A 128 -19.11 -4.17 -17.94
C VAL A 128 -19.45 -4.05 -16.46
N GLU A 129 -19.42 -5.17 -15.75
CA GLU A 129 -19.67 -5.21 -14.31
C GLU A 129 -18.34 -5.46 -13.62
N TRP A 130 -17.91 -4.52 -12.79
CA TRP A 130 -16.69 -4.65 -12.03
C TRP A 130 -17.03 -4.89 -10.56
N THR A 131 -16.58 -6.02 -10.02
CA THR A 131 -16.69 -6.35 -8.60
C THR A 131 -15.39 -5.99 -7.88
N ALA A 132 -15.52 -5.15 -6.85
CA ALA A 132 -14.40 -4.69 -6.05
C ALA A 132 -13.76 -5.81 -5.21
N PRO A 133 -12.45 -5.75 -4.92
CA PRO A 133 -11.80 -6.72 -4.05
C PRO A 133 -12.32 -6.64 -2.60
N ALA A 134 -12.17 -7.74 -1.86
CA ALA A 134 -12.56 -7.80 -0.46
C ALA A 134 -11.58 -7.12 0.52
N ASN A 135 -10.43 -6.65 0.03
CA ASN A 135 -9.34 -6.08 0.85
C ASN A 135 -8.91 -4.72 0.30
N ASP A 136 -8.29 -3.90 1.15
CA ASP A 136 -7.74 -2.59 0.79
C ASP A 136 -6.65 -2.69 -0.29
N LYS A 137 -7.04 -2.37 -1.52
CA LYS A 137 -6.14 -2.26 -2.66
C LYS A 137 -6.45 -1.00 -3.44
N ASN A 138 -5.41 -0.26 -3.81
CA ASN A 138 -5.52 0.77 -4.83
C ASN A 138 -5.65 0.10 -6.19
N ILE A 139 -6.65 0.51 -6.95
CA ILE A 139 -7.07 -0.19 -8.17
C ILE A 139 -6.73 0.69 -9.35
N LYS A 140 -6.01 0.13 -10.31
CA LYS A 140 -5.69 0.77 -11.57
C LYS A 140 -6.56 0.16 -12.66
N PHE A 141 -7.26 1.02 -13.39
CA PHE A 141 -7.99 0.70 -14.60
C PHE A 141 -7.16 1.19 -15.77
N THR A 142 -6.99 0.37 -16.80
CA THR A 142 -6.36 0.75 -18.05
C THR A 142 -7.31 0.37 -19.17
N LEU A 143 -7.90 1.39 -19.79
CA LEU A 143 -8.75 1.24 -20.95
C LEU A 143 -7.94 1.62 -22.19
N THR A 144 -7.86 0.70 -23.14
CA THR A 144 -7.30 0.93 -24.47
C THR A 144 -8.43 0.81 -25.47
N THR A 145 -8.61 1.80 -26.34
CA THR A 145 -9.65 1.79 -27.39
C THR A 145 -9.04 2.06 -28.74
N ASN A 146 -9.66 1.50 -29.78
CA ASN A 146 -9.34 1.79 -31.17
C ASN A 146 -10.60 2.26 -31.91
N SER A 147 -10.40 3.24 -32.79
CA SER A 147 -11.39 3.79 -33.70
C SER A 147 -11.00 3.35 -35.10
N VAL A 148 -11.91 2.65 -35.79
CA VAL A 148 -11.60 2.04 -37.09
C VAL A 148 -12.45 2.66 -38.20
N ASN A 149 -11.88 2.73 -39.39
CA ASN A 149 -12.49 3.41 -40.55
C ASN A 149 -13.34 2.46 -41.44
N GLY A 150 -13.54 1.21 -41.01
CA GLY A 150 -14.34 0.22 -41.71
C GLY A 150 -13.72 -0.39 -42.98
N ASN A 151 -12.44 -0.13 -43.28
CA ASN A 151 -11.79 -0.60 -44.52
C ASN A 151 -11.30 -2.07 -44.50
N ALA A 152 -11.52 -2.79 -43.40
CA ALA A 152 -11.04 -4.17 -43.19
C ALA A 152 -11.52 -5.15 -44.28
N GLY A 153 -12.72 -4.93 -44.86
CA GLY A 153 -13.24 -5.74 -45.97
C GLY A 153 -12.70 -5.39 -47.36
N GLY A 154 -11.99 -4.26 -47.50
CA GLY A 154 -11.51 -3.71 -48.79
C GLY A 154 -10.06 -4.02 -49.13
N GLY A 155 -9.36 -4.81 -48.31
CA GLY A 155 -7.93 -5.12 -48.51
C GLY A 155 -6.95 -4.10 -47.91
N SER A 156 -7.46 -3.06 -47.25
CA SER A 156 -6.68 -2.02 -46.57
C SER A 156 -6.43 -2.30 -45.08
N GLY A 157 -6.91 -3.43 -44.55
CA GLY A 157 -6.51 -3.97 -43.24
C GLY A 157 -6.81 -3.00 -42.09
N SER A 158 -5.77 -2.64 -41.32
CA SER A 158 -5.85 -1.67 -40.22
C SER A 158 -5.29 -0.28 -40.60
N SER A 159 -5.15 0.01 -41.91
CA SER A 159 -4.51 1.25 -42.35
C SER A 159 -5.44 2.45 -42.13
N GLY A 160 -4.90 3.51 -41.52
CA GLY A 160 -5.67 4.72 -41.20
C GLY A 160 -6.63 4.56 -40.02
N ASP A 161 -6.53 3.46 -39.28
CA ASP A 161 -7.16 3.34 -37.97
C ASP A 161 -6.34 4.10 -36.92
N GLU A 162 -6.97 4.42 -35.80
CA GLU A 162 -6.33 5.17 -34.72
C GLU A 162 -6.69 4.54 -33.37
N TRP A 163 -5.81 4.67 -32.39
CA TRP A 163 -6.07 4.14 -31.05
C TRP A 163 -5.52 5.06 -29.98
N ASN A 164 -6.05 4.95 -28.77
CA ASN A 164 -5.52 5.65 -27.61
C ASN A 164 -5.81 4.85 -26.32
N ARG A 165 -5.28 5.32 -25.20
CA ARG A 165 -5.50 4.70 -23.89
C ARG A 165 -5.69 5.75 -22.80
N VAL A 166 -6.47 5.40 -21.80
CA VAL A 166 -6.60 6.13 -20.55
C VAL A 166 -6.35 5.18 -19.39
N SER A 167 -5.79 5.70 -18.31
CA SER A 167 -5.72 4.97 -17.05
C SER A 167 -6.35 5.78 -15.93
N GLY A 168 -7.26 5.14 -15.20
CA GLY A 168 -7.88 5.68 -13.99
C GLY A 168 -7.36 4.93 -12.76
N SER A 169 -7.39 5.58 -11.61
CA SER A 169 -7.08 4.93 -10.34
C SER A 169 -8.15 5.23 -9.30
N ILE A 170 -8.64 4.20 -8.62
CA ILE A 170 -9.54 4.32 -7.47
C ILE A 170 -8.74 3.94 -6.23
N SER A 171 -8.85 4.77 -5.19
CA SER A 171 -8.21 4.50 -3.91
C SER A 171 -9.04 3.52 -3.11
N ALA A 172 -8.38 2.68 -2.30
CA ALA A 172 -9.09 1.84 -1.35
C ALA A 172 -10.00 2.69 -0.44
N PRO A 173 -11.18 2.19 -0.03
CA PRO A 173 -11.89 2.77 1.10
C PRO A 173 -10.91 2.85 2.26
N VAL A 174 -10.76 4.05 2.83
CA VAL A 174 -10.01 4.18 4.07
C VAL A 174 -10.78 3.38 5.09
N GLU A 175 -10.23 2.26 5.58
CA GLU A 175 -10.75 1.64 6.79
C GLU A 175 -10.79 2.72 7.87
N VAL A 176 -11.99 3.20 8.19
CA VAL A 176 -12.23 3.96 9.41
C VAL A 176 -12.27 2.91 10.52
N ILE A 177 -11.09 2.39 10.87
CA ILE A 177 -10.92 1.68 12.13
C ILE A 177 -11.31 2.71 13.19
N GLU A 178 -12.24 2.39 14.10
CA GLU A 178 -12.54 3.29 15.22
C GLU A 178 -11.21 3.59 15.92
N SER A 179 -10.77 4.85 15.85
CA SER A 179 -9.52 5.27 16.44
C SER A 179 -9.53 4.84 17.91
N ALA A 180 -8.62 3.96 18.32
CA ALA A 180 -8.58 3.50 19.69
C ALA A 180 -8.53 4.73 20.60
N ASN A 181 -9.50 4.84 21.52
CA ASN A 181 -9.67 6.06 22.29
C ASN A 181 -8.34 6.39 22.99
N PRO A 182 -7.75 7.57 22.71
CA PRO A 182 -6.43 7.92 23.23
C PRO A 182 -6.39 7.88 24.76
N PHE A 183 -7.52 8.14 25.43
CA PHE A 183 -7.63 8.02 26.88
C PHE A 183 -7.59 6.57 27.36
N THR A 184 -8.11 5.60 26.61
CA THR A 184 -8.04 4.18 26.96
C THR A 184 -6.61 3.67 26.89
N VAL A 185 -5.87 4.07 25.85
CA VAL A 185 -4.46 3.67 25.67
C VAL A 185 -3.60 4.29 26.76
N LEU A 186 -3.78 5.58 27.02
CA LEU A 186 -3.10 6.27 28.12
C LEU A 186 -3.44 5.66 29.48
N ALA A 187 -4.72 5.41 29.77
CA ALA A 187 -5.15 4.81 31.03
C ALA A 187 -4.56 3.41 31.20
N THR A 188 -4.55 2.60 30.14
CA THR A 188 -3.95 1.26 30.17
C THR A 188 -2.46 1.33 30.45
N LEU A 189 -1.73 2.24 29.78
CA LEU A 189 -0.30 2.45 30.03
C LEU A 189 -0.02 2.91 31.45
N ILE A 190 -0.82 3.81 32.01
CA ILE A 190 -0.69 4.27 33.40
C ILE A 190 -0.91 3.11 34.36
N VAL A 191 -1.99 2.35 34.19
CA VAL A 191 -2.32 1.21 35.08
C VAL A 191 -1.22 0.16 35.03
N VAL A 192 -0.78 -0.24 33.83
CA VAL A 192 0.31 -1.22 33.66
C VAL A 192 1.61 -0.71 34.28
N SER A 193 1.95 0.57 34.06
CA SER A 193 3.16 1.17 34.63
C SER A 193 3.10 1.22 36.16
N LEU A 194 1.95 1.58 36.74
CA LEU A 194 1.76 1.60 38.19
C LEU A 194 1.86 0.19 38.79
N VAL A 195 1.24 -0.80 38.15
CA VAL A 195 1.31 -2.20 38.60
C VAL A 195 2.75 -2.71 38.56
N LEU A 196 3.47 -2.48 37.45
CA LEU A 196 4.86 -2.87 37.31
C LEU A 196 5.78 -2.14 38.30
N LEU A 197 5.51 -0.86 38.58
CA LEU A 197 6.24 -0.09 39.57
C LEU A 197 6.01 -0.64 40.98
N ILE A 198 4.76 -0.95 41.34
CA ILE A 198 4.41 -1.56 42.63
C ILE A 198 5.12 -2.91 42.77
N ILE A 199 5.05 -3.78 41.76
CA ILE A 199 5.76 -5.07 41.76
C ILE A 199 7.25 -4.87 41.99
N THR A 200 7.86 -3.89 41.31
CA THR A 200 9.28 -3.59 41.43
C THR A 200 9.63 -3.10 42.85
N LEU A 201 8.84 -2.19 43.41
CA LEU A 201 9.04 -1.67 44.77
C LEU A 201 8.86 -2.76 45.83
N THR A 202 7.82 -3.60 45.69
CA THR A 202 7.59 -4.75 46.58
C THR A 202 8.72 -5.77 46.46
N TYR A 203 9.21 -6.04 45.25
CA TYR A 203 10.35 -6.94 45.04
C TYR A 203 11.64 -6.40 45.67
N ILE A 204 11.93 -5.11 45.51
CA ILE A 204 13.07 -4.45 46.16
C ILE A 204 12.94 -4.57 47.67
N PHE A 205 11.77 -4.24 48.23
CA PHE A 205 11.50 -4.35 49.67
C PHE A 205 11.73 -5.77 50.20
N TYR A 206 11.18 -6.78 49.52
CA TYR A 206 11.36 -8.20 49.86
C TYR A 206 12.84 -8.60 49.84
N ARG A 207 13.61 -8.12 48.86
CA ARG A 207 15.06 -8.38 48.77
C ARG A 207 15.87 -7.68 49.86
N THR A 208 15.43 -6.53 50.36
CA THR A 208 16.12 -5.79 51.42
C THR A 208 15.75 -6.24 52.83
N SER A 209 14.52 -6.73 53.04
CA SER A 209 14.01 -7.16 54.35
C SER A 209 13.22 -8.48 54.23
N PRO A 210 13.91 -9.63 54.03
CA PRO A 210 13.26 -10.90 53.71
C PRO A 210 12.37 -11.47 54.84
N ASP A 211 12.66 -11.12 56.10
CA ASP A 211 11.97 -11.67 57.27
C ASP A 211 10.82 -10.77 57.79
N ALA A 212 10.47 -9.67 57.08
CA ALA A 212 9.58 -8.64 57.60
C ALA A 212 8.56 -8.09 56.59
N PHE A 213 7.85 -8.95 55.86
CA PHE A 213 6.63 -8.50 55.17
C PHE A 213 5.48 -8.33 56.17
N ASP A 214 5.54 -7.25 56.94
CA ASP A 214 4.45 -6.74 57.76
C ASP A 214 4.12 -5.32 57.29
N TRP A 215 2.83 -5.03 57.09
CA TRP A 215 2.35 -3.72 56.63
C TRP A 215 2.75 -2.59 57.60
N GLU A 216 2.96 -2.92 58.87
CA GLU A 216 3.44 -1.99 59.90
C GLU A 216 4.88 -1.50 59.66
N GLN A 217 5.71 -2.26 58.94
CA GLN A 217 7.09 -1.87 58.63
C GLN A 217 7.23 -1.26 57.22
N PHE A 218 6.42 -1.71 56.27
CA PHE A 218 6.45 -1.21 54.90
C PHE A 218 6.03 0.27 54.79
N GLY A 219 4.95 0.66 55.48
CA GLY A 219 4.44 2.03 55.44
C GLY A 219 5.46 3.09 55.89
N PRO A 220 6.08 2.95 57.08
CA PRO A 220 7.11 3.86 57.56
C PRO A 220 8.38 3.88 56.69
N TRP A 221 8.79 2.73 56.16
CA TRP A 221 9.92 2.65 55.23
C TRP A 221 9.65 3.44 53.95
N LEU A 222 8.48 3.24 53.33
CA LEU A 222 8.07 3.96 52.13
C LEU A 222 7.95 5.46 52.38
N ALA A 223 7.34 5.85 53.50
CA ALA A 223 7.26 7.26 53.91
C ALA A 223 8.65 7.88 54.04
N GLY A 224 9.62 7.17 54.62
CA GLY A 224 11.00 7.63 54.74
C GLY A 224 11.75 7.86 53.42
N TRP A 225 11.26 7.28 52.31
CA TRP A 225 11.75 7.57 50.96
C TRP A 225 10.94 8.69 50.28
N VAL A 226 9.61 8.62 50.34
CA VAL A 226 8.72 9.58 49.66
C VAL A 226 8.80 10.98 50.27
N THR A 227 8.97 11.10 51.59
CA THR A 227 9.08 12.40 52.28
C THR A 227 10.52 12.82 52.55
N SER A 228 11.49 12.17 51.91
CA SER A 228 12.92 12.47 52.12
C SER A 228 13.31 13.79 51.45
N THR A 229 14.06 14.63 52.16
CA THR A 229 14.68 15.85 51.62
C THR A 229 16.17 15.66 51.25
N ASP A 230 16.75 14.49 51.55
CA ASP A 230 18.13 14.17 51.18
C ASP A 230 18.27 13.99 49.66
N HIS A 231 19.09 14.83 49.04
CA HIS A 231 19.34 14.84 47.59
C HIS A 231 19.92 13.51 47.07
N LYS A 232 20.62 12.72 47.89
CA LYS A 232 21.13 11.39 47.49
C LYS A 232 20.01 10.38 47.33
N LYS A 233 19.04 10.42 48.25
CA LYS A 233 17.84 9.57 48.19
C LYS A 233 16.95 9.99 47.03
N VAL A 234 16.74 11.30 46.85
CA VAL A 234 15.97 11.86 45.73
C VAL A 234 16.61 11.48 44.39
N GLY A 235 17.92 11.66 44.23
CA GLY A 235 18.65 11.24 43.02
C GLY A 235 18.51 9.74 42.73
N THR A 236 18.54 8.91 43.77
CA THR A 236 18.33 7.45 43.62
C THR A 236 16.91 7.12 43.15
N LEU A 237 15.89 7.82 43.65
CA LEU A 237 14.50 7.65 43.19
C LEU A 237 14.34 8.02 41.72
N TYR A 238 14.94 9.13 41.29
CA TYR A 238 14.97 9.53 39.88
C TYR A 238 15.70 8.52 39.00
N LEU A 239 16.81 7.95 39.48
CA LEU A 239 17.57 6.93 38.74
C LEU A 239 16.73 5.67 38.52
N VAL A 240 16.11 5.16 39.58
CA VAL A 240 15.27 3.95 39.52
C VAL A 240 14.05 4.18 38.64
N SER A 241 13.37 5.32 38.78
CA SER A 241 12.22 5.69 37.95
C SER A 241 12.62 5.80 36.47
N GLY A 242 13.72 6.49 36.17
CA GLY A 242 14.20 6.66 34.81
C GLY A 242 14.59 5.33 34.14
N LEU A 243 15.27 4.44 34.87
CA LEU A 243 15.60 3.09 34.37
C LEU A 243 14.36 2.22 34.16
N PHE A 244 13.35 2.35 35.01
CA PHE A 244 12.08 1.66 34.87
C PHE A 244 11.35 2.07 33.58
N PHE A 245 11.20 3.38 33.34
CA PHE A 245 10.58 3.88 32.11
C PHE A 245 11.44 3.68 30.87
N LEU A 246 12.77 3.61 31.00
CA LEU A 246 13.66 3.18 29.92
C LEU A 246 13.35 1.75 29.47
N GLY A 247 13.07 0.84 30.41
CA GLY A 247 12.64 -0.53 30.11
C GLY A 247 11.32 -0.57 29.36
N ILE A 248 10.31 0.16 29.83
CA ILE A 248 8.99 0.26 29.17
C ILE A 248 9.12 0.86 27.77
N GLY A 249 9.86 1.96 27.64
CA GLY A 249 10.18 2.60 26.36
C GLY A 249 10.89 1.66 25.38
N GLY A 250 11.81 0.84 25.89
CA GLY A 250 12.51 -0.20 25.14
C GLY A 250 11.59 -1.30 24.62
N ILE A 251 10.64 -1.77 25.42
CA ILE A 251 9.64 -2.76 24.99
C ILE A 251 8.76 -2.20 23.86
N MET A 252 8.28 -0.95 23.99
CA MET A 252 7.53 -0.29 22.92
C MET A 252 8.35 -0.16 21.63
N ALA A 253 9.65 0.16 21.73
CA ALA A 253 10.55 0.21 20.59
C ALA A 253 10.71 -1.17 19.91
N LEU A 254 10.76 -2.25 20.69
CA LEU A 254 10.82 -3.61 20.17
C LEU A 254 9.53 -3.98 19.41
N MET A 255 8.36 -3.60 19.92
CA MET A 255 7.07 -3.81 19.23
C MET A 255 7.03 -3.09 17.87
N ILE A 256 7.48 -1.83 17.82
CA ILE A 256 7.62 -1.06 16.57
C ILE A 256 8.58 -1.77 15.59
N ARG A 257 9.71 -2.27 16.10
CA ARG A 257 10.70 -3.02 15.29
C ARG A 257 10.14 -4.34 14.76
N ILE A 258 9.30 -5.04 15.52
CA ILE A 258 8.63 -6.27 15.06
C ILE A 258 7.69 -5.95 13.90
N GLN A 259 6.90 -4.87 13.98
CA GLN A 259 6.05 -4.43 12.87
C GLN A 259 6.86 -4.12 11.61
N LEU A 260 8.04 -3.50 11.74
CA LEU A 260 8.91 -3.16 10.61
C LEU A 260 9.88 -4.28 10.18
N ALA A 261 9.76 -5.49 10.72
CA ALA A 261 10.70 -6.58 10.44
C ALA A 261 10.63 -7.07 8.99
N VAL A 262 9.44 -7.05 8.39
CA VAL A 262 9.19 -7.42 6.98
C VAL A 262 8.23 -6.43 6.34
N PRO A 263 8.33 -6.17 5.02
CA PRO A 263 7.36 -5.34 4.31
C PRO A 263 5.94 -5.94 4.38
N GLY A 264 4.93 -5.11 4.70
CA GLY A 264 3.54 -5.55 4.75
C GLY A 264 3.18 -6.46 5.93
N ASN A 265 3.91 -6.37 7.05
CA ASN A 265 3.58 -7.10 8.27
C ASN A 265 2.25 -6.60 8.88
N ASP A 266 1.55 -7.48 9.58
CA ASP A 266 0.23 -7.21 10.19
C ASP A 266 0.24 -7.43 11.72
N PHE A 267 1.36 -7.13 12.36
CA PHE A 267 1.53 -7.29 13.81
C PHE A 267 0.88 -6.14 14.60
N LEU A 268 0.94 -4.92 14.07
CA LEU A 268 0.23 -3.74 14.57
C LEU A 268 -0.56 -3.11 13.43
N THR A 269 -1.80 -2.71 13.71
CA THR A 269 -2.56 -1.87 12.78
C THR A 269 -1.90 -0.50 12.64
N GLN A 270 -2.22 0.23 11.56
CA GLN A 270 -1.66 1.56 11.30
C GLN A 270 -1.87 2.53 12.47
N ASP A 271 -3.07 2.52 13.07
CA ASP A 271 -3.39 3.37 14.22
C ASP A 271 -2.60 2.98 15.47
N GLN A 272 -2.51 1.68 15.75
CA GLN A 272 -1.71 1.19 16.88
C GLN A 272 -0.24 1.58 16.73
N TYR A 273 0.34 1.43 15.53
CA TYR A 273 1.70 1.85 15.25
C TYR A 273 1.92 3.35 15.56
N ASN A 274 1.03 4.21 15.07
CA ASN A 274 1.12 5.66 15.30
C ASN A 274 1.01 6.02 16.78
N GLN A 275 0.15 5.32 17.53
CA GLN A 275 -0.01 5.50 18.97
C GLN A 275 1.23 5.03 19.75
N PHE A 276 1.74 3.82 19.45
CA PHE A 276 2.97 3.30 20.07
C PHE A 276 4.18 4.19 19.78
N PHE A 277 4.31 4.70 18.55
CA PHE A 277 5.39 5.61 18.18
C PHE A 277 5.36 6.91 19.00
N THR A 278 4.17 7.52 19.12
CA THR A 278 3.98 8.75 19.90
C THR A 278 4.24 8.51 21.39
N MET A 279 3.67 7.44 21.96
CA MET A 279 3.86 7.10 23.38
C MET A 279 5.28 6.67 23.72
N HIS A 280 5.98 6.01 22.79
CA HIS A 280 7.40 5.72 22.91
C HIS A 280 8.22 7.01 23.03
N GLY A 281 8.01 7.97 22.11
CA GLY A 281 8.72 9.24 22.14
C GLY A 281 8.51 10.04 23.42
N THR A 282 7.26 10.17 23.86
CA THR A 282 6.93 10.90 25.10
C THR A 282 7.50 10.20 26.34
N THR A 283 7.41 8.88 26.44
CA THR A 283 7.97 8.10 27.55
C THR A 283 9.49 8.22 27.62
N MET A 284 10.18 8.12 26.48
CA MET A 284 11.65 8.17 26.45
C MET A 284 12.19 9.55 26.83
N ILE A 285 11.56 10.64 26.37
CA ILE A 285 12.06 11.99 26.67
C ILE A 285 11.67 12.41 28.09
N PHE A 286 10.38 12.37 28.41
CA PHE A 286 9.88 12.98 29.65
C PHE A 286 10.00 12.06 30.86
N LEU A 287 9.83 10.75 30.68
CA LEU A 287 9.76 9.80 31.80
C LEU A 287 11.05 8.99 31.99
N ALA A 288 11.89 8.83 30.96
CA ALA A 288 13.19 8.18 31.08
C ALA A 288 14.35 9.20 31.09
N ALA A 289 14.56 9.95 30.01
CA ALA A 289 15.73 10.80 29.86
C ALA A 289 15.81 11.93 30.89
N MET A 290 14.74 12.71 31.07
CA MET A 290 14.73 13.81 32.05
C MET A 290 15.01 13.31 33.49
N PRO A 291 14.32 12.27 34.01
CA PRO A 291 14.65 11.69 35.31
C PRO A 291 16.10 11.19 35.43
N LEU A 292 16.63 10.51 34.41
CA LEU A 292 18.02 10.02 34.45
C LEU A 292 19.04 11.17 34.51
N ILE A 293 18.79 12.26 33.78
CA ILE A 293 19.65 13.45 33.81
C ILE A 293 19.61 14.07 35.22
N ASN A 294 18.42 14.29 35.79
CA ASN A 294 18.27 14.85 37.14
C ASN A 294 18.89 13.94 38.22
N ALA A 295 18.81 12.62 38.04
CA ALA A 295 19.42 11.65 38.95
C ALA A 295 20.94 11.81 39.02
N LEU A 296 21.59 11.88 37.85
CA LEU A 296 23.03 12.06 37.74
C LEU A 296 23.47 13.41 38.29
N GLU A 297 22.69 14.46 38.00
CA GLU A 297 22.90 15.79 38.58
C GLU A 297 22.90 15.72 40.11
N HIS A 298 21.85 15.22 40.75
CA HIS A 298 21.75 15.11 42.22
C HIS A 298 22.84 14.27 42.89
N GLN A 299 23.44 13.32 42.17
CA GLN A 299 24.53 12.47 42.65
C GLN A 299 25.92 13.09 42.46
N THR A 300 26.09 13.97 41.48
CA THR A 300 27.40 14.55 41.12
C THR A 300 27.72 15.86 41.84
N TRP A 301 26.71 16.61 42.32
CA TRP A 301 26.92 17.87 43.05
C TRP A 301 27.88 17.79 44.24
N HIS A 302 27.99 16.63 44.90
CA HIS A 302 28.92 16.45 46.02
C HIS A 302 30.40 16.49 45.62
N TYR A 303 30.73 16.28 44.34
CA TYR A 303 32.12 16.34 43.84
C TYR A 303 32.53 17.72 43.32
N LEU A 304 31.61 18.69 43.33
CA LEU A 304 31.82 20.04 42.81
C LEU A 304 31.87 21.11 43.92
N ASP A 305 31.72 20.70 45.19
CA ASP A 305 31.93 21.49 46.41
C ASP A 305 33.18 21.00 47.17
#